data_AF-A0A929GU37-F1
#
_entry.id   AF-A0A929GU37-F1
#
_cell.length_a   1.000
_cell.length_b   1.000
_cell.length_c   1.000
_cell.angle_alpha   90.00
_cell.angle_beta   90.00
_cell.angle_gamma   90.00
#
_symmetry.space_group_name_H-M   'P 1'
#
loop_
_entity.id
_entity.type
_entity.pdbx_description
1 polymer ?
#
loop_
_entity_poly.entity_id
_entity_poly.type
_entity_poly.pdbx_seq_one_letter_code
_entity_poly.pdbx_strand_id
1 'polypeptide(L)' 'MGGYMGRMLFVDLSQGKLWDEIPEENLYRDFIGGYGIGARIIFERQRPKIDPLGPDAILGFVTGVLTGTPALIGSRYVV' A
#
# COMPACT_ATOMS: atom_id res chain seq x y z
N MET A 1 6.40 -6.63 14.10
CA MET A 1 7.54 -5.76 13.73
C MET A 1 7.22 -4.32 14.10
N GLY A 2 8.19 -3.53 14.61
CA GLY A 2 7.98 -2.10 14.89
C GLY A 2 7.96 -1.24 13.63
N GLY A 3 7.29 -0.08 13.68
CA GLY A 3 7.22 0.89 12.56
C GLY A 3 6.04 0.72 11.60
N TYR A 4 5.29 -0.39 11.71
CA TYR A 4 4.09 -0.62 10.88
C TYR A 4 2.82 -0.56 11.72
N MET A 5 1.74 -0.05 11.12
CA MET A 5 0.39 -0.16 11.69
C MET A 5 -0.14 -1.60 11.63
N GLY A 6 0.42 -2.45 10.76
CA GLY A 6 0.01 -3.85 10.61
C GLY A 6 -1.31 -4.05 9.86
N ARG A 7 -1.83 -2.99 9.23
CA ARG A 7 -3.10 -2.99 8.50
C ARG A 7 -3.03 -2.11 7.26
N MET A 8 -3.79 -2.48 6.23
CA MET A 8 -4.02 -1.69 5.03
C MET A 8 -5.52 -1.57 4.77
N LEU A 9 -5.99 -0.36 4.46
CA LEU A 9 -7.37 -0.13 4.06
C LEU A 9 -7.50 -0.29 2.55
N PHE A 10 -8.41 -1.16 2.13
CA PHE A 10 -8.81 -1.30 0.73
C PHE A 10 -10.20 -0.70 0.53
N VAL A 11 -10.38 -0.06 -0.62
CA VAL A 11 -11.61 0.66 -0.98
C VAL A 11 -12.01 0.30 -2.40
N ASP A 12 -13.22 -0.20 -2.56
CA ASP A 12 -13.89 -0.31 -3.86
C ASP A 12 -14.80 0.92 -4.02
N LEU A 13 -14.38 1.86 -4.87
CA LEU A 13 -15.11 3.10 -5.13
C LEU A 13 -16.37 2.88 -5.99
N SER A 14 -16.41 1.80 -6.78
CA SER A 14 -17.58 1.45 -7.60
C SER A 14 -18.72 0.92 -6.75
N GLN A 15 -18.39 0.16 -5.70
CA GLN A 15 -19.37 -0.45 -4.80
C GLN A 15 -19.54 0.29 -3.46
N GLY A 16 -18.69 1.27 -3.17
CA GLY A 16 -18.67 1.97 -1.88
C GLY A 16 -18.28 1.06 -0.70
N LYS A 17 -17.45 0.04 -0.93
CA LYS A 17 -17.03 -0.93 0.09
C LYS A 17 -15.64 -0.62 0.63
N LEU A 18 -15.47 -0.82 1.94
CA LEU A 18 -14.22 -0.63 2.64
C LEU A 18 -13.95 -1.87 3.49
N TRP A 19 -12.69 -2.31 3.51
CA TRP A 19 -12.25 -3.37 4.41
C TRP A 19 -10.78 -3.23 4.77
N ASP A 20 -10.45 -3.66 5.98
CA ASP A 20 -9.07 -3.75 6.42
C ASP A 20 -8.50 -5.12 6.06
N GLU A 21 -7.28 -5.13 5.53
CA GLU A 21 -6.47 -6.35 5.41
C GLU A 21 -5.28 -6.26 6.36
N ILE A 22 -4.94 -7.39 6.97
CA ILE A 22 -3.74 -7.57 7.79
C ILE A 22 -2.72 -8.31 6.91
N PRO A 23 -1.66 -7.63 6.46
CA PRO A 23 -0.65 -8.27 5.64
C PRO A 23 0.20 -9.25 6.45
N GLU A 24 0.59 -10.33 5.79
CA GLU A 24 1.57 -11.28 6.33
C GLU A 24 2.93 -10.60 6.58
N GLU A 25 3.65 -11.06 7.59
CA GLU A 25 4.90 -10.43 8.03
C GLU A 25 5.97 -10.39 6.93
N ASN A 26 5.99 -11.39 6.04
CA ASN A 26 6.91 -11.46 4.91
C ASN A 26 6.79 -10.26 3.96
N LEU A 27 5.58 -9.73 3.74
CA LEU A 27 5.39 -8.54 2.91
C LEU A 27 6.24 -7.37 3.43
N TYR A 28 6.25 -7.16 4.75
CA TYR A 28 7.03 -6.10 5.37
C TYR A 28 8.53 -6.35 5.30
N ARG A 29 8.96 -7.61 5.45
CA ARG A 29 10.37 -7.99 5.42
C ARG A 29 10.98 -7.88 4.03
N ASP A 30 10.21 -8.30 3.02
CA ASP A 30 10.70 -8.38 1.64
C ASP A 30 10.61 -7.02 0.93
N PHE A 31 9.64 -6.16 1.30
CA PHE A 31 9.34 -4.92 0.57
C PHE A 31 9.43 -3.62 1.39
N ILE A 32 9.67 -3.69 2.71
CA ILE A 32 9.99 -2.57 3.64
C ILE A 32 8.88 -1.51 3.83
N GLY A 33 8.12 -1.13 2.81
CA GLY A 33 7.12 -0.06 2.89
C GLY A 33 7.16 0.89 1.69
N GLY A 34 6.29 1.89 1.73
CA GLY A 34 6.19 2.93 0.71
C GLY A 34 6.09 2.34 -0.69
N TYR A 35 7.01 2.75 -1.56
CA TYR A 35 7.10 2.28 -2.94
C TYR A 35 7.17 0.74 -3.06
N GLY A 36 7.92 0.06 -2.19
CA GLY A 36 8.10 -1.39 -2.29
C GLY A 36 6.79 -2.15 -2.10
N ILE A 37 6.02 -1.81 -1.05
CA ILE A 37 4.70 -2.41 -0.82
C ILE A 37 3.71 -2.01 -1.92
N GLY A 38 3.69 -0.73 -2.31
CA GLY A 38 2.82 -0.27 -3.40
C GLY A 38 3.06 -1.02 -4.71
N ALA A 39 4.32 -1.15 -5.12
CA ALA A 39 4.70 -1.89 -6.32
C ALA A 39 4.34 -3.38 -6.21
N ARG A 40 4.54 -4.00 -5.05
CA ARG A 40 4.18 -5.41 -4.82
C ARG A 40 2.68 -5.65 -4.99
N ILE A 41 1.84 -4.79 -4.40
CA ILE A 41 0.38 -4.90 -4.48
C ILE A 41 -0.10 -4.76 -5.93
N ILE A 42 0.39 -3.73 -6.65
CA ILE A 42 0.03 -3.53 -8.06
C ILE A 42 0.46 -4.75 -8.88
N PHE A 43 1.67 -5.26 -8.67
CA PHE A 43 2.17 -6.42 -9.42
C PHE A 43 1.35 -7.69 -9.16
N GLU A 44 0.87 -7.92 -7.93
CA GLU A 44 0.03 -9.08 -7.61
C GLU A 44 -1.40 -8.96 -8.12
N ARG A 45 -2.00 -7.77 -7.94
CA ARG A 45 -3.46 -7.62 -7.99
C ARG A 45 -3.96 -6.92 -9.26
N GLN A 46 -3.15 -6.06 -9.86
CA GLN A 46 -3.54 -5.35 -11.08
C GLN A 46 -3.30 -6.22 -12.30
N ARG A 47 -4.36 -6.41 -13.10
CA ARG A 47 -4.24 -7.13 -14.36
C ARG A 47 -3.30 -6.36 -15.31
N PRO A 48 -2.45 -7.06 -16.08
CA PRO A 48 -1.63 -6.40 -17.08
C PRO A 48 -2.51 -5.81 -18.20
N LYS A 49 -2.03 -4.74 -18.84
CA LYS A 49 -2.66 -4.10 -20.02
C LYS A 49 -4.08 -3.54 -19.80
N ILE A 50 -4.43 -3.20 -18.56
CA ILE A 50 -5.65 -2.43 -18.29
C ILE A 50 -5.52 -0.99 -18.80
N ASP A 51 -6.64 -0.30 -18.94
CA ASP A 51 -6.66 1.15 -19.12
C ASP A 51 -6.16 1.83 -17.82
N PRO A 52 -5.07 2.62 -17.86
CA PRO A 52 -4.55 3.32 -16.68
C PRO A 52 -5.52 4.33 -16.06
N LEU A 53 -6.52 4.79 -16.82
CA LEU A 53 -7.57 5.70 -16.34
C LEU A 53 -8.90 4.98 -16.11
N GLY A 54 -8.93 3.66 -16.29
CA GLY A 54 -10.12 2.84 -16.12
C GLY A 54 -10.39 2.48 -14.65
N PRO A 55 -11.62 2.02 -14.33
CA PRO A 55 -12.03 1.66 -12.98
C PRO A 55 -11.28 0.46 -12.38
N ASP A 56 -10.58 -0.32 -13.22
CA ASP A 56 -9.75 -1.45 -12.79
C ASP A 56 -8.34 -1.03 -12.32
N ALA A 57 -7.95 0.23 -12.51
CA ALA A 57 -6.65 0.72 -12.12
C ALA A 57 -6.58 0.95 -10.60
N ILE A 58 -5.54 0.39 -9.96
CA ILE A 58 -5.32 0.54 -8.53
C ILE A 58 -4.57 1.85 -8.29
N LEU A 59 -5.15 2.71 -7.46
CA LEU A 59 -4.49 3.88 -6.88
C LEU A 59 -4.15 3.60 -5.41
N GLY A 60 -2.89 3.74 -5.04
CA GLY A 60 -2.42 3.50 -3.68
C GLY A 60 -1.89 4.77 -3.02
N PHE A 61 -2.05 4.87 -1.70
CA PHE A 61 -1.34 5.84 -0.88
C PHE A 61 -0.61 5.07 0.22
N VAL A 62 0.71 4.95 0.11
CA VAL A 62 1.48 4.02 0.92
C VAL A 62 2.55 4.76 1.72
N THR A 63 2.63 4.48 3.01
CA THR A 63 3.62 5.05 3.92
C THR A 63 4.86 4.14 4.03
N GLY A 64 6.01 4.75 4.32
CA GLY A 64 7.22 4.01 4.67
C GLY A 64 7.23 3.62 6.14
N VAL A 65 8.10 2.67 6.51
CA VAL A 65 8.24 2.16 7.89
C VAL A 65 8.61 3.24 8.93
N LEU A 66 9.20 4.36 8.51
CA LEU A 66 9.56 5.47 9.40
C LEU A 66 8.51 6.59 9.42
N THR A 67 7.48 6.51 8.58
CA THR A 67 6.47 7.57 8.46
C THR A 67 5.67 7.71 9.75
N GLY A 68 5.61 8.93 10.31
CA GLY A 68 4.91 9.22 11.56
C GLY A 68 5.68 8.87 12.83
N THR A 69 6.95 8.48 12.71
CA THR A 69 7.86 8.24 13.85
C THR A 69 8.73 9.48 14.13
N PRO A 70 9.43 9.55 15.29
CA PRO A 70 10.41 10.61 15.57
C PRO A 70 11.68 10.60 14.71
N ALA A 71 11.81 9.66 13.76
CA ALA A 71 12.94 9.63 12.85
C ALA A 71 13.01 10.95 12.08
N LEU A 72 14.23 11.48 11.91
CA LEU A 72 14.46 12.66 11.07
C LEU A 72 13.85 12.40 9.69
N ILE A 73 13.14 13.39 9.16
CA ILE A 73 12.47 13.35 7.85
C ILE A 73 11.48 12.17 7.64
N GLY A 74 10.98 11.56 8.71
CA GLY A 74 9.98 10.48 8.70
C GLY A 74 8.55 10.94 8.35
N SER A 75 8.38 11.73 7.29
CA SER A 75 7.09 12.34 6.89
C SER A 75 6.69 12.07 5.44
N ARG A 76 7.44 11.23 4.72
CA ARG A 76 7.17 10.91 3.32
C ARG A 76 6.14 9.79 3.17
N TYR A 77 5.43 9.83 2.05
CA TYR A 77 4.57 8.77 1.53
C TYR A 77 4.74 8.68 0.01
N VAL A 78 4.21 7.63 -0.59
CA VAL A 78 4.25 7.37 -2.04
C VAL A 78 2.83 7.19 -2.55
N VAL A 79 2.60 7.66 -3.78
CA VAL A 79 1.39 7.46 -4.58
C VAL A 79 1.76 6.68 -5.82
#